data_AF-A0A7S2AFW0-F1
#
_entry.id   AF-A0A7S2AFW0-F1
#
_cell.length_a   1.000
_cell.length_b   1.000
_cell.length_c   1.000
_cell.angle_alpha   90.00
_cell.angle_beta   90.00
_cell.angle_gamma   90.00
#
_symmetry.space_group_name_H-M   'P 1'
#
loop_
_entity.id
_entity.type
_entity.pdbx_description
1 polymer ?
#
loop_
_entity_poly.entity_id
_entity_poly.type
_entity_poly.pdbx_seq_one_letter_code
_entity_poly.pdbx_strand_id
1 'polypeptide(L)'
;CHSIHPDNRITQTGAFQLGPTLFNIYGRASGEAEIQQKQVMGGRAEGLVWFEGPLMNYMKNPRQMTQQNVQMNFRGIDDFQTRVDIVHYLKTLNWDNKEVAHPPERPASVLPVFPFNVIGHWWSKS
;
A
#
# COMPACT_ATOMS: atom_id res chain seq x y z
N CYS A 1 -3.42 2.90 -1.81
CA CYS A 1 -2.82 1.91 -2.73
C CYS A 1 -1.88 0.92 -2.03
N HIS A 2 -1.06 1.33 -1.05
CA HIS A 2 -0.19 0.42 -0.29
C HIS A 2 -0.49 0.38 1.21
N SER A 3 -0.13 -0.72 1.87
CA SER A 3 -0.12 -0.85 3.33
C SER A 3 1.30 -0.66 3.84
N ILE A 4 1.46 -0.22 5.09
CA ILE A 4 2.74 -0.15 5.78
C ILE A 4 2.97 -1.31 6.74
N HIS A 5 2.00 -2.24 6.83
CA HIS A 5 2.05 -3.36 7.76
C HIS A 5 2.59 -4.63 7.09
N PRO A 6 3.25 -5.53 7.86
CA PRO A 6 3.81 -6.76 7.31
C PRO A 6 2.77 -7.67 6.61
N ASP A 7 1.54 -7.68 7.11
CA ASP A 7 0.44 -8.51 6.61
C ASP A 7 -0.33 -7.88 5.42
N ASN A 8 0.14 -6.74 4.92
CA ASN A 8 -0.50 -5.97 3.85
C ASN A 8 -1.98 -5.65 4.11
N ARG A 9 -2.40 -5.51 5.38
CA ARG A 9 -3.81 -5.22 5.73
C ARG A 9 -4.30 -3.93 5.09
N ILE A 10 -5.57 -3.92 4.68
CA ILE A 10 -6.28 -2.71 4.25
C ILE A 10 -6.33 -1.76 5.44
N THR A 11 -5.83 -0.54 5.31
CA THR A 11 -5.74 0.43 6.41
C THR A 11 -6.98 1.32 6.56
N GLN A 12 -7.77 1.47 5.49
CA GLN A 12 -8.95 2.33 5.46
C GLN A 12 -10.20 1.55 5.04
N THR A 13 -11.28 1.64 5.83
CA THR A 13 -12.56 1.00 5.51
C THR A 13 -13.11 1.50 4.18
N GLY A 14 -13.54 0.58 3.31
CA GLY A 14 -14.06 0.90 1.97
C GLY A 14 -12.99 1.18 0.90
N ALA A 15 -11.69 1.12 1.23
CA ALA A 15 -10.63 1.28 0.27
C ALA A 15 -10.19 -0.07 -0.33
N PHE A 16 -9.94 -0.10 -1.64
CA PHE A 16 -9.29 -1.22 -2.31
C PHE A 16 -7.77 -1.07 -2.27
N GLN A 17 -7.10 -2.09 -1.75
CA GLN A 17 -5.64 -2.16 -1.65
C GLN A 17 -5.10 -2.91 -2.86
N LEU A 18 -4.65 -2.18 -3.89
CA LEU A 18 -4.19 -2.78 -5.15
C LEU A 18 -2.69 -3.10 -5.19
N GLY A 19 -1.88 -2.44 -4.36
CA GLY A 19 -0.42 -2.57 -4.37
C GLY A 19 0.14 -3.47 -3.26
N PRO A 20 1.42 -3.86 -3.35
CA PRO A 20 2.09 -4.64 -2.32
C PRO A 20 2.37 -3.79 -1.08
N THR A 21 2.69 -4.44 0.03
CA THR A 21 3.10 -3.74 1.26
C THR A 21 4.43 -2.98 1.06
N LEU A 22 4.52 -1.79 1.65
CA LEU A 22 5.75 -1.01 1.77
C LEU A 22 6.57 -1.41 3.00
N PHE A 23 6.03 -2.28 3.87
CA PHE A 23 6.81 -2.85 4.95
C PHE A 23 8.01 -3.61 4.40
N ASN A 24 9.18 -3.37 5.00
CA ASN A 24 10.47 -3.90 4.59
C ASN A 24 10.79 -3.66 3.11
N ILE A 25 10.43 -2.48 2.58
CA ILE A 25 10.74 -2.13 1.19
C ILE A 25 12.20 -1.70 1.01
N TYR A 26 12.80 -1.05 2.00
CA TYR A 26 14.16 -0.55 1.87
C TYR A 26 15.16 -1.71 1.77
N GLY A 27 15.95 -1.74 0.69
CA GLY A 27 16.86 -2.86 0.36
C GLY A 27 16.18 -4.09 -0.26
N ARG A 28 14.85 -4.07 -0.45
CA ARG A 28 14.12 -5.14 -1.13
C ARG A 28 14.31 -5.06 -2.63
N ALA A 29 14.45 -6.20 -3.29
CA ALA A 29 14.43 -6.25 -4.74
C ALA A 29 13.02 -5.92 -5.28
N SER A 30 12.97 -5.10 -6.32
CA SER A 30 11.75 -4.81 -7.08
C SER A 30 11.19 -6.09 -7.71
N GLY A 31 9.89 -6.16 -7.91
CA GLY A 31 9.25 -7.35 -8.45
C GLY A 31 9.01 -8.49 -7.46
N GLU A 32 9.76 -8.65 -6.36
CA GLU A 32 9.59 -9.82 -5.45
C GLU A 32 8.22 -9.86 -4.75
N ALA A 33 7.84 -8.78 -4.06
CA ALA A 33 6.52 -8.69 -3.43
C ALA A 33 5.39 -8.57 -4.47
N GLU A 34 5.70 -7.99 -5.64
CA GLU A 34 4.77 -7.85 -6.76
C GLU A 34 4.52 -9.20 -7.45
N ILE A 35 5.45 -10.17 -7.36
CA ILE A 35 5.28 -11.54 -7.87
C ILE A 35 4.11 -12.27 -7.21
N GLN A 36 3.85 -12.04 -5.93
CA GLN A 36 2.69 -12.65 -5.26
C GLN A 36 1.36 -12.02 -5.73
N GLN A 37 1.39 -10.73 -6.12
CA GLN A 37 0.24 -10.04 -6.71
C GLN A 37 0.14 -10.21 -8.25
N LYS A 38 1.17 -10.80 -8.90
CA LYS A 38 1.34 -10.84 -10.36
C LYS A 38 0.21 -11.49 -11.14
N GLN A 39 -0.51 -12.43 -10.56
CA GLN A 39 -1.47 -13.23 -11.34
C GLN A 39 -2.64 -12.39 -11.89
N VAL A 40 -2.88 -11.19 -11.34
CA VAL A 40 -4.13 -10.47 -11.60
C VAL A 40 -3.96 -9.23 -12.49
N MET A 41 -2.80 -8.56 -12.49
CA MET A 41 -2.80 -7.14 -12.90
C MET A 41 -1.71 -6.67 -13.91
N GLY A 42 -0.52 -7.30 -14.00
CA GLY A 42 0.54 -6.99 -15.01
C GLY A 42 1.26 -5.62 -14.89
N GLY A 43 2.55 -5.48 -15.25
CA GLY A 43 3.26 -4.17 -15.20
C GLY A 43 3.81 -3.77 -13.81
N ARG A 44 5.14 -3.77 -13.67
CA ARG A 44 5.88 -3.57 -12.41
C ARG A 44 7.22 -2.85 -12.65
N ALA A 45 7.83 -2.36 -11.58
CA ALA A 45 9.25 -2.01 -11.61
C ALA A 45 10.08 -3.30 -11.50
N GLU A 46 11.01 -3.54 -12.42
CA GLU A 46 11.85 -4.74 -12.44
C GLU A 46 13.33 -4.38 -12.44
N GLY A 47 14.17 -5.26 -11.87
CA GLY A 47 15.64 -5.15 -11.97
C GLY A 47 16.28 -4.08 -11.08
N LEU A 48 15.53 -3.51 -10.14
CA LEU A 48 15.97 -2.49 -9.19
C LEU A 48 16.03 -3.05 -7.77
N VAL A 49 16.88 -2.48 -6.92
CA VAL A 49 16.83 -2.64 -5.46
C VAL A 49 16.42 -1.30 -4.85
N TRP A 50 15.47 -1.31 -3.92
CA TRP A 50 14.88 -0.11 -3.35
C TRP A 50 15.76 0.54 -2.28
N PHE A 51 16.83 1.22 -2.72
CA PHE A 51 17.64 2.12 -1.90
C PHE A 51 17.24 3.59 -2.13
N GLU A 52 17.94 4.54 -1.49
CA GLU A 52 17.58 5.96 -1.54
C GLU A 52 17.48 6.50 -2.96
N GLY A 53 18.51 6.29 -3.79
CA GLY A 53 18.51 6.79 -5.18
C GLY A 53 17.33 6.28 -6.01
N PRO A 54 17.13 4.95 -6.12
CA PRO A 54 15.98 4.37 -6.80
C PRO A 54 14.62 4.81 -6.24
N LEU A 55 14.46 4.89 -4.91
CA LEU A 55 13.23 5.37 -4.28
C LEU A 55 12.96 6.84 -4.59
N MET A 56 13.97 7.70 -4.50
CA MET A 56 13.87 9.13 -4.82
C MET A 56 13.48 9.35 -6.29
N ASN A 57 14.12 8.62 -7.21
CA ASN A 57 13.84 8.72 -8.65
C ASN A 57 12.44 8.19 -8.99
N TYR A 58 12.08 7.04 -8.43
CA TYR A 58 10.76 6.45 -8.63
C TYR A 58 9.66 7.34 -8.05
N MET A 59 9.84 7.92 -6.86
CA MET A 59 8.88 8.87 -6.30
C MET A 59 8.78 10.17 -7.08
N LYS A 60 9.85 10.61 -7.75
CA LYS A 60 9.82 11.81 -8.60
C LYS A 60 8.99 11.56 -9.86
N ASN A 61 9.25 10.48 -10.57
CA ASN A 61 8.51 10.12 -11.78
C ASN A 61 8.56 8.60 -12.02
N PRO A 62 7.54 7.85 -11.57
CA PRO A 62 7.55 6.39 -11.67
C PRO A 62 7.63 5.90 -13.12
N ARG A 63 6.88 6.55 -14.03
CA ARG A 63 6.81 6.18 -15.45
C ARG A 63 8.14 6.39 -16.16
N GLN A 64 8.83 7.49 -15.84
CA GLN A 64 10.16 7.76 -16.39
C GLN A 64 11.21 6.79 -15.86
N MET A 65 11.14 6.44 -14.58
CA MET A 65 12.14 5.57 -13.94
C MET A 65 12.05 4.12 -14.43
N THR A 66 10.85 3.56 -14.57
CA THR A 66 10.69 2.15 -14.98
C THR A 66 10.76 1.95 -16.48
N GLN A 67 10.60 3.02 -17.28
CA GLN A 67 10.47 2.98 -18.74
C GLN A 67 9.38 2.00 -19.24
N GLN A 68 8.50 1.56 -18.33
CA GLN A 68 7.46 0.57 -18.53
C GLN A 68 6.15 1.08 -17.95
N ASN A 69 5.03 0.55 -18.44
CA ASN A 69 3.74 0.91 -17.88
C ASN A 69 3.55 0.21 -16.54
N VAL A 70 3.77 0.94 -15.45
CA VAL A 70 3.45 0.50 -14.09
C VAL A 70 1.98 0.82 -13.83
N GLN A 71 1.26 -0.13 -13.25
CA GLN A 71 -0.16 0.08 -12.92
C GLN A 71 -0.41 1.05 -11.78
N MET A 72 0.62 1.32 -10.97
CA MET A 72 0.51 2.27 -9.89
C MET A 72 0.12 3.64 -10.46
N ASN A 73 -1.14 4.06 -10.21
CA ASN A 73 -1.63 5.36 -10.63
C ASN A 73 -1.11 6.46 -9.69
N PHE A 74 0.16 6.80 -9.84
CA PHE A 74 0.85 7.80 -9.03
C PHE A 74 1.63 8.74 -9.95
N ARG A 75 1.34 10.04 -9.85
CA ARG A 75 1.98 11.08 -10.67
C ARG A 75 3.46 11.26 -10.33
N GLY A 76 3.81 11.05 -9.06
CA GLY A 76 5.08 11.45 -8.47
C GLY A 76 4.93 12.67 -7.55
N ILE A 77 5.99 12.94 -6.80
CA ILE A 77 6.13 14.05 -5.85
C ILE A 77 7.27 14.92 -6.36
N ASP A 78 7.02 16.19 -6.64
CA ASP A 78 8.03 17.11 -7.18
C ASP A 78 8.97 17.64 -6.09
N ASP A 79 8.42 17.89 -4.89
CA ASP A 79 9.17 18.41 -3.76
C ASP A 79 10.27 17.44 -3.29
N PHE A 80 11.49 17.95 -3.14
CA PHE A 80 12.64 17.15 -2.77
C PHE A 80 12.59 16.73 -1.30
N GLN A 81 12.24 17.66 -0.41
CA GLN A 81 12.25 17.40 1.03
C GLN A 81 11.22 16.34 1.40
N THR A 82 10.02 16.43 0.85
CA THR A 82 8.96 15.44 1.02
C THR A 82 9.43 14.03 0.63
N ARG A 83 10.18 13.90 -0.49
CA ARG A 83 10.72 12.59 -0.88
C ARG A 83 11.77 12.09 0.10
N VAL A 84 12.65 12.96 0.61
CA VAL A 84 13.65 12.61 1.64
C VAL A 84 12.96 12.11 2.91
N ASP A 85 11.94 12.82 3.37
CA ASP A 85 11.19 12.47 4.59
C ASP A 85 10.49 11.11 4.43
N ILE A 86 9.90 10.86 3.25
CA ILE A 86 9.31 9.55 2.94
C ILE A 86 10.39 8.46 2.92
N VAL A 87 11.56 8.67 2.32
CA VAL A 87 12.64 7.67 2.34
C VAL A 87 13.07 7.36 3.77
N HIS A 88 13.23 8.39 4.62
CA HIS A 88 13.55 8.19 6.03
C HIS A 88 12.47 7.38 6.74
N TYR A 89 11.20 7.69 6.51
CA TYR A 89 10.11 6.92 7.05
C TYR A 89 10.12 5.45 6.57
N LEU A 90 10.31 5.20 5.27
CA LEU A 90 10.38 3.85 4.71
C LEU A 90 11.53 3.02 5.31
N LYS A 91 12.66 3.65 5.67
CA LYS A 91 13.76 2.98 6.40
C LYS A 91 13.35 2.49 7.79
N THR A 92 12.38 3.14 8.42
CA THR A 92 11.85 2.71 9.74
C THR A 92 10.84 1.57 9.64
N LEU A 93 10.37 1.23 8.43
CA LEU A 93 9.39 0.16 8.21
C LEU A 93 10.09 -1.20 8.08
N ASN A 94 10.65 -1.70 9.18
CA ASN A 94 11.34 -2.98 9.21
C ASN A 94 11.04 -3.73 10.52
N TRP A 95 11.56 -4.96 10.65
CA TRP A 95 11.35 -5.80 11.82
C TRP A 95 12.08 -5.31 13.08
N ASP A 96 13.11 -4.48 12.93
CA ASP A 96 13.85 -3.91 14.06
C ASP A 96 13.00 -2.86 14.80
N ASN A 97 12.09 -2.18 14.08
CA ASN A 97 11.11 -1.29 14.65
C ASN A 97 9.87 -2.05 15.17
N LYS A 98 9.91 -2.42 16.44
CA LYS A 98 8.85 -3.19 17.11
C LYS A 98 7.46 -2.54 17.06
N GLU A 99 7.40 -1.21 17.07
CA GLU A 99 6.12 -0.47 17.03
C GLU A 99 5.39 -0.66 15.70
N VAL A 100 6.14 -0.74 14.61
CA VAL A 100 5.60 -0.92 13.26
C VAL A 100 5.44 -2.40 12.93
N ALA A 101 6.35 -3.26 13.42
CA ALA A 101 6.32 -4.70 13.20
C ALA A 101 5.15 -5.39 13.92
N HIS A 102 4.73 -4.87 15.08
CA HIS A 102 3.61 -5.38 15.87
C HIS A 102 2.52 -4.32 16.00
N PRO A 103 1.83 -3.97 14.90
CA PRO A 103 0.74 -3.02 14.98
C PRO A 103 -0.33 -3.56 15.94
N PRO A 104 -0.95 -2.71 16.78
CA PRO A 104 -2.01 -3.14 17.67
C PRO A 104 -3.11 -3.85 16.86
N GLU A 105 -3.71 -4.88 17.46
CA GLU A 105 -4.85 -5.55 16.84
C GLU A 105 -5.93 -4.52 16.55
N ARG A 106 -6.45 -4.54 15.32
CA ARG A 106 -7.61 -3.73 14.98
C ARG A 106 -8.73 -4.18 15.93
N PRO A 107 -9.38 -3.28 16.70
CA PRO A 107 -10.48 -3.69 17.55
C PRO A 107 -11.51 -4.42 16.68
N ALA A 108 -12.01 -5.56 17.17
CA ALA A 108 -13.04 -6.32 16.48
C ALA A 108 -14.13 -5.35 16.03
N SER A 109 -14.43 -5.32 14.73
CA SER A 109 -15.37 -4.35 14.19
C SER A 109 -16.71 -4.52 14.90
N VAL A 110 -17.08 -3.56 15.75
CA VAL A 110 -18.39 -3.47 16.40
C VAL A 110 -19.44 -2.97 15.40
N LEU A 111 -19.33 -3.39 14.13
CA LEU A 111 -20.48 -3.26 13.25
C LEU A 111 -21.55 -4.15 13.87
N PRO A 112 -22.75 -3.63 14.17
CA PRO A 112 -23.85 -4.54 14.44
C PRO A 112 -23.94 -5.46 13.23
N VAL A 113 -23.88 -6.77 13.48
CA VAL A 113 -24.33 -7.76 12.50
C VAL A 113 -25.77 -7.39 12.24
N PHE A 114 -26.05 -6.62 11.19
CA PHE A 114 -27.41 -6.49 10.71
C PHE A 114 -27.78 -7.90 10.25
N PRO A 115 -28.70 -8.59 10.93
CA PRO A 115 -29.13 -9.89 10.45
C PRO A 115 -29.70 -9.66 9.05
N PHE A 116 -29.14 -10.35 8.06
CA PHE A 116 -29.70 -10.46 6.71
C PHE A 116 -31.05 -11.20 6.81
N ASN A 117 -32.07 -10.54 7.34
CA ASN A 117 -33.49 -10.88 7.23
C ASN A 117 -34.35 -9.88 8.03
N VAL A 118 -34.58 -8.69 7.45
CA VAL A 118 -35.87 -8.00 7.58
C VAL A 118 -36.19 -7.38 6.22
N ILE A 119 -36.64 -8.22 5.29
CA ILE A 119 -37.54 -7.78 4.23
C ILE A 119 -38.90 -7.63 4.90
N GLY A 120 -39.45 -6.42 4.97
CA GLY A 120 -40.84 -6.24 5.37
C GLY A 120 -41.20 -4.86 5.88
N HIS A 121 -41.99 -4.17 5.07
CA HIS A 121 -43.03 -3.23 5.51
C HIS A 121 -42.58 -1.83 5.98
N TRP A 122 -42.32 -0.94 5.02
CA TRP A 122 -42.66 0.49 5.18
C TRP A 122 -43.18 1.05 3.85
N TRP A 123 -44.42 0.72 3.55
CA TRP A 123 -45.29 1.50 2.65
C TRP A 123 -46.54 1.81 3.45
N SER A 124 -46.64 3.02 4.01
CA SER A 124 -47.90 3.72 4.34
C SER A 124 -47.61 5.00 5.13
N LYS A 125 -48.18 6.10 4.63
CA LYS A 125 -48.44 7.42 5.26
C LYS A 125 -47.38 8.52 5.05
N SER A 126 -47.56 9.29 3.97
CA SER A 126 -48.15 10.64 4.09
C SER A 126 -48.99 10.97 2.87
#